data_AF-A0A6J0HGS9-F1
#
_entry.id   AF-A0A6J0HGS9-F1
#
_cell.length_a   1.000
_cell.length_b   1.000
_cell.length_c   1.000
_cell.angle_alpha   90.00
_cell.angle_beta   90.00
_cell.angle_gamma   90.00
#
_symmetry.space_group_name_H-M   'P 1'
#
loop_
_entity.id
_entity.type
_entity.pdbx_description
1 polymer ?
#
loop_
_entity_poly.entity_id
_entity_poly.type
_entity_poly.pdbx_seq_one_letter_code
_entity_poly.pdbx_strand_id
1 'polypeptide(L)'
;MSTGMYQSPMEVAVYQLHNFSISFFSSLLGGDVVSVKLDNSASGASVVAIDNKIEQAMDLVKNHLMYAVREEVEVLKEQIKELLEKNSQLERENSLLKTLASPEQLEKFQSRLPVEVLCPEEQSPGVAAPAQHSGASAV
;
A
#
# COMPACT_ATOMS: atom_id res chain seq x y z
N MET A 1 -22.93 31.88 21.77
CA MET A 1 -21.58 31.28 21.76
C MET A 1 -21.54 30.36 20.55
N SER A 2 -21.05 30.87 19.42
CA SER A 2 -21.11 30.16 18.13
C SER A 2 -19.69 29.81 17.72
N THR A 3 -19.26 28.59 18.00
CA THR A 3 -18.10 27.99 17.36
C THR A 3 -18.61 27.08 16.25
N GLY A 4 -18.84 27.67 15.09
CA GLY A 4 -18.99 26.92 13.85
C GLY A 4 -17.64 26.29 13.52
N MET A 5 -17.51 24.99 13.81
CA MET A 5 -16.34 24.23 13.42
C MET A 5 -16.60 23.70 12.02
N TYR A 6 -15.91 24.28 11.04
CA TYR A 6 -15.80 23.74 9.70
C TYR A 6 -15.09 22.39 9.79
N GLN A 7 -15.85 21.32 9.94
CA GLN A 7 -15.31 19.97 9.89
C GLN A 7 -14.79 19.74 8.46
N SER A 8 -13.49 19.51 8.29
CA SER A 8 -12.93 19.31 6.96
C SER A 8 -13.51 18.03 6.34
N PRO A 9 -13.65 17.92 5.00
CA PRO A 9 -14.12 16.69 4.36
C PRO A 9 -13.34 15.44 4.79
N MET A 10 -12.05 15.61 5.10
CA MET A 10 -11.19 14.56 5.63
C MET A 10 -11.60 14.13 7.04
N GLU A 11 -11.87 15.06 7.95
CA GLU A 11 -12.36 14.72 9.29
C GLU A 11 -13.70 13.98 9.22
N VAL A 12 -14.63 14.43 8.38
CA VAL A 12 -15.91 13.74 8.19
C VAL A 12 -15.70 12.33 7.68
N ALA A 13 -14.79 12.13 6.72
CA ALA A 13 -14.47 10.80 6.21
C ALA A 13 -13.85 9.88 7.28
N VAL A 14 -12.95 10.41 8.12
CA VAL A 14 -12.34 9.66 9.23
C VAL A 14 -13.39 9.28 10.27
N TYR A 15 -14.28 10.20 10.65
CA TYR A 15 -15.38 9.91 11.58
C TYR A 15 -16.34 8.86 11.02
N GLN A 16 -16.71 8.96 9.74
CA GLN A 16 -17.61 7.98 9.10
C GLN A 16 -16.96 6.61 9.00
N LEU A 17 -15.67 6.55 8.64
CA LEU A 17 -14.91 5.30 8.59
C LEU A 17 -14.76 4.68 9.97
N HIS A 18 -14.53 5.48 11.00
CA HIS A 18 -14.47 5.05 12.39
C HIS A 18 -15.82 4.50 12.88
N ASN A 19 -16.92 5.19 12.59
CA ASN A 19 -18.28 4.73 12.94
C ASN A 19 -18.65 3.43 12.21
N PHE A 20 -18.31 3.33 10.92
CA PHE A 20 -18.50 2.10 10.14
C PHE A 20 -17.67 0.95 10.72
N SER A 21 -16.39 1.19 11.03
CA SER A 21 -15.51 0.18 11.60
C SER A 21 -16.04 -0.31 12.95
N ILE A 22 -16.38 0.59 13.87
CA ILE A 22 -16.97 0.24 15.17
C ILE A 22 -18.26 -0.57 15.00
N SER A 23 -19.14 -0.14 14.10
CA SER A 23 -20.42 -0.83 13.86
C SER A 23 -20.18 -2.23 13.28
N PHE A 24 -19.26 -2.35 12.32
CA PHE A 24 -18.88 -3.62 11.71
C PHE A 24 -18.29 -4.60 12.74
N PHE A 25 -17.35 -4.15 13.56
CA PHE A 25 -16.77 -4.96 14.63
C PHE A 25 -17.80 -5.28 15.73
N SER A 26 -18.70 -4.34 16.05
CA SER A 26 -19.79 -4.59 17.00
C SER A 26 -20.81 -5.60 16.47
N SER A 27 -21.05 -5.67 15.16
CA SER A 27 -21.87 -6.73 14.57
C SER A 27 -21.14 -8.09 14.54
N LEU A 28 -19.82 -8.09 14.32
CA LEU A 28 -19.01 -9.31 14.31
C LEU A 28 -18.84 -9.92 15.71
N LEU A 29 -18.71 -9.06 16.72
CA LEU A 29 -18.50 -9.46 18.12
C LEU A 29 -19.80 -9.52 18.92
N GLY A 30 -20.82 -8.74 18.53
CA GLY A 30 -22.09 -8.57 19.26
C GLY A 30 -23.07 -9.74 19.17
N GLY A 31 -22.75 -10.77 18.40
CA GLY A 31 -23.54 -12.01 18.35
C GLY A 31 -23.35 -12.90 19.58
N ASP A 32 -22.24 -12.79 20.32
CA ASP A 32 -21.87 -13.74 21.39
C ASP A 32 -21.36 -13.07 22.69
N VAL A 33 -21.47 -11.76 22.84
CA VAL A 33 -21.39 -11.09 24.16
C VAL A 33 -22.79 -10.97 24.76
N VAL A 34 -23.33 -12.10 25.20
CA VAL A 34 -24.39 -12.09 26.22
C VAL A 34 -23.84 -11.33 27.42
N SER A 35 -24.38 -10.13 27.65
CA SER A 35 -24.41 -9.39 28.91
C SER A 35 -23.08 -9.41 29.69
N VAL A 36 -22.31 -8.33 29.62
CA VAL A 36 -21.34 -7.99 30.67
C VAL A 36 -22.12 -7.67 31.95
N LYS A 37 -22.62 -8.71 32.61
CA LYS A 37 -22.90 -8.67 34.03
C LYS A 37 -21.51 -8.73 34.67
N LEU A 38 -21.03 -7.57 35.13
CA LEU A 38 -19.87 -7.51 36.01
C LEU A 38 -20.31 -8.06 37.37
N ASP A 39 -20.60 -9.35 37.47
CA ASP A 39 -20.66 -10.00 38.77
C ASP A 39 -19.23 -10.05 39.32
N ASN A 40 -19.00 -9.15 40.27
CA ASN A 40 -17.81 -8.94 41.07
C ASN A 40 -17.49 -10.18 41.96
N SER A 41 -17.41 -11.37 41.37
CA SER A 41 -17.36 -12.64 42.10
C SER A 41 -16.43 -13.64 41.43
N ALA A 42 -15.16 -13.27 41.23
CA ALA A 42 -13.95 -14.12 41.22
C ALA A 42 -12.80 -13.38 40.51
N SER A 43 -12.11 -12.49 41.23
CA SER A 43 -11.13 -11.52 40.69
C SER A 43 -9.90 -12.12 39.96
N GLY A 44 -9.74 -13.45 39.88
CA GLY A 44 -8.65 -14.11 39.14
C GLY A 44 -9.08 -14.77 37.82
N ALA A 45 -10.33 -15.22 37.72
CA ALA A 45 -10.83 -15.93 36.54
C ALA A 45 -11.26 -14.96 35.41
N SER A 46 -11.74 -13.76 35.78
CA SER A 46 -12.13 -12.73 34.80
C SER A 46 -10.92 -12.06 34.13
N VAL A 47 -9.80 -11.88 34.85
CA VAL A 47 -8.57 -11.30 34.28
C VAL A 47 -8.00 -12.19 33.17
N VAL A 48 -7.91 -13.51 33.40
CA VAL A 48 -7.46 -14.47 32.38
C VAL A 48 -8.42 -14.52 31.18
N ALA A 49 -9.73 -14.39 31.41
CA ALA A 49 -10.71 -14.31 30.33
C ALA A 49 -10.62 -13.01 29.53
N ILE A 50 -10.21 -11.91 30.16
CA ILE A 50 -9.95 -10.62 29.50
C ILE A 50 -8.68 -10.71 28.64
N ASP A 51 -7.58 -11.26 29.16
CA ASP A 51 -6.33 -11.43 28.42
C ASP A 51 -6.54 -12.27 27.14
N ASN A 52 -7.30 -13.37 27.25
CA ASN A 52 -7.67 -14.19 26.09
C ASN A 52 -8.52 -13.45 25.06
N LYS A 53 -9.39 -12.51 25.49
CA LYS A 53 -10.21 -11.69 24.57
C LYS A 53 -9.38 -10.60 23.90
N ILE A 54 -8.40 -10.03 24.62
CA ILE A 54 -7.43 -9.08 24.06
C ILE A 54 -6.57 -9.79 23.02
N GLU A 55 -6.07 -10.99 23.33
CA GLU A 55 -5.27 -11.79 22.41
C GLU A 55 -6.06 -12.17 21.14
N GLN A 56 -7.33 -12.58 21.28
CA GLN A 56 -8.21 -12.84 20.13
C GLN A 56 -8.43 -11.61 19.24
N ALA A 57 -8.65 -10.43 19.85
CA ALA A 57 -8.81 -9.20 19.09
C ALA A 57 -7.51 -8.81 18.36
N MET A 58 -6.36 -9.00 19.01
CA MET A 58 -5.04 -8.75 18.42
C MET A 58 -4.75 -9.71 17.27
N ASP A 59 -5.05 -11.00 17.42
CA ASP A 59 -4.84 -11.98 16.37
C ASP A 59 -5.74 -11.73 15.17
N LEU A 60 -6.99 -11.30 15.39
CA LEU A 60 -7.89 -10.89 14.31
C LEU A 60 -7.33 -9.69 13.53
N VAL A 61 -6.85 -8.66 14.24
CA VAL A 61 -6.23 -7.47 13.63
C VAL A 61 -4.96 -7.85 12.87
N LYS A 62 -4.08 -8.68 13.47
CA LYS A 62 -2.87 -9.19 12.80
C LYS A 62 -3.24 -9.94 11.52
N ASN A 63 -4.22 -10.83 11.59
CA ASN A 63 -4.62 -11.62 10.44
C ASN A 63 -5.21 -10.74 9.33
N HIS A 64 -6.06 -9.78 9.69
CA HIS A 64 -6.63 -8.83 8.74
C HIS A 64 -5.55 -7.98 8.06
N LEU A 65 -4.58 -7.45 8.81
CA LEU A 65 -3.46 -6.69 8.25
C LEU A 65 -2.58 -7.54 7.34
N MET A 66 -2.30 -8.78 7.72
CA MET A 66 -1.52 -9.68 6.86
C MET A 66 -2.23 -9.96 5.54
N TYR A 67 -3.56 -10.15 5.55
CA TYR A 67 -4.33 -10.35 4.33
C TYR A 67 -4.42 -9.08 3.48
N ALA A 68 -4.74 -7.93 4.08
CA ALA A 68 -4.85 -6.67 3.35
C ALA A 68 -3.51 -6.29 2.69
N VAL A 69 -2.40 -6.39 3.42
CA VAL A 69 -1.06 -6.10 2.87
C VAL A 69 -0.69 -7.08 1.77
N ARG A 70 -1.04 -8.36 1.91
CA ARG A 70 -0.85 -9.35 0.86
C ARG A 70 -1.63 -8.94 -0.40
N GLU A 71 -2.94 -8.72 -0.27
CA GLU A 71 -3.80 -8.35 -1.40
C GLU A 71 -3.31 -7.10 -2.13
N GLU A 72 -2.93 -6.03 -1.42
CA GLU A 72 -2.36 -4.82 -2.02
C GLU A 72 -1.06 -5.11 -2.81
N VAL A 73 -0.19 -5.97 -2.29
CA VAL A 73 1.05 -6.39 -2.97
C VAL A 73 0.73 -7.19 -4.24
N GLU A 74 -0.25 -8.09 -4.20
CA GLU A 74 -0.68 -8.86 -5.36
C GLU A 74 -1.32 -7.97 -6.44
N VAL A 75 -2.16 -7.01 -6.07
CA VAL A 75 -2.74 -6.02 -6.99
C VAL A 75 -1.62 -5.20 -7.67
N LEU A 76 -0.65 -4.70 -6.89
CA LEU A 76 0.49 -3.96 -7.43
C LEU A 76 1.31 -4.79 -8.42
N LYS A 77 1.56 -6.07 -8.13
CA LYS A 77 2.27 -6.98 -9.05
C LYS A 77 1.53 -7.14 -10.37
N GLU A 78 0.21 -7.32 -10.34
CA GLU A 78 -0.57 -7.46 -11.57
C GLU A 78 -0.60 -6.14 -12.36
N GLN A 79 -0.72 -5.00 -11.68
CA GLN A 79 -0.63 -3.68 -12.33
C GLN A 79 0.72 -3.48 -13.03
N ILE A 80 1.83 -3.84 -12.38
CA ILE A 80 3.17 -3.77 -12.99
C ILE A 80 3.24 -4.66 -14.23
N LYS A 81 2.71 -5.89 -14.15
CA LYS A 81 2.71 -6.84 -15.25
C LYS A 81 1.87 -6.33 -16.43
N GLU A 82 0.68 -5.80 -16.20
CA GLU A 82 -0.16 -5.20 -17.24
C GLU A 82 0.52 -3.99 -17.90
N LEU A 83 1.18 -3.14 -17.11
CA LEU A 83 1.91 -1.98 -17.63
C LEU A 83 3.10 -2.41 -18.50
N LEU A 84 3.84 -3.44 -18.09
CA LEU A 84 4.94 -4.01 -18.87
C LEU A 84 4.46 -4.58 -20.21
N GLU A 85 3.34 -5.32 -20.20
CA GLU A 85 2.76 -5.87 -21.43
C GLU A 85 2.29 -4.75 -22.38
N LYS A 86 1.58 -3.75 -21.86
CA LYS A 86 1.18 -2.57 -22.64
C LYS A 86 2.38 -1.80 -23.18
N ASN A 87 3.43 -1.63 -22.39
CA ASN A 87 4.65 -0.95 -22.82
C ASN A 87 5.32 -1.73 -23.97
N SER A 88 5.50 -3.05 -23.83
CA SER A 88 6.05 -3.89 -24.90
C SER A 88 5.22 -3.85 -26.19
N GLN A 89 3.89 -3.80 -26.06
CA GLN A 89 3.01 -3.61 -27.22
C GLN A 89 3.23 -2.25 -27.88
N LEU A 90 3.27 -1.17 -27.10
CA LEU A 90 3.51 0.18 -27.59
C LEU A 90 4.89 0.33 -28.23
N GLU A 91 5.94 -0.27 -27.68
CA GLU A 91 7.29 -0.27 -28.27
C GLU A 91 7.30 -0.94 -29.65
N ARG A 92 6.63 -2.09 -29.78
CA ARG A 92 6.50 -2.81 -31.06
C ARG A 92 5.75 -1.96 -32.08
N GLU A 93 4.63 -1.37 -31.69
CA GLU A 93 3.84 -0.48 -32.55
C GLU A 93 4.63 0.78 -32.94
N ASN A 94 5.36 1.38 -32.00
CA ASN A 94 6.18 2.56 -32.24
C ASN A 94 7.32 2.26 -33.21
N SER A 95 7.99 1.12 -33.06
CA SER A 95 9.03 0.67 -33.97
C SER A 95 8.49 0.42 -35.39
N LEU A 96 7.31 -0.20 -35.50
CA LEU A 96 6.63 -0.40 -36.77
C LEU A 96 6.25 0.94 -37.42
N LEU A 97 5.68 1.87 -36.66
CA LEU A 97 5.33 3.21 -37.13
C LEU A 97 6.57 3.98 -37.62
N LYS A 98 7.68 3.92 -36.87
CA LYS A 98 8.97 4.52 -37.30
C LYS A 98 9.49 3.93 -38.60
N THR A 99 9.30 2.62 -38.81
CA THR A 99 9.73 1.93 -40.05
C THR A 99 8.86 2.31 -41.25
N LEU A 100 7.56 2.52 -41.03
CA LEU A 100 6.58 2.82 -42.09
C LEU A 100 6.46 4.33 -42.40
N ALA A 101 6.91 5.20 -41.51
CA ALA A 101 6.81 6.65 -41.68
C ALA A 101 7.84 7.19 -42.69
N SER A 102 7.42 8.15 -43.52
CA SER A 102 8.34 8.89 -44.38
C SER A 102 9.29 9.76 -43.53
N PRO A 103 10.58 9.91 -43.91
CA PRO A 103 11.54 10.73 -43.18
C PRO A 103 11.04 12.17 -42.92
N GLU A 104 10.32 12.79 -43.86
CA GLU A 104 9.73 14.12 -43.67
C GLU A 104 8.63 14.15 -42.58
N GLN A 105 7.89 13.06 -42.39
CA GLN A 105 6.87 12.97 -41.36
C GLN A 105 7.50 12.75 -39.97
N LEU A 106 8.63 12.02 -39.93
CA LEU A 106 9.39 11.75 -38.72
C LEU A 106 10.06 13.02 -38.17
N GLU A 107 10.64 13.84 -39.04
CA GLU A 107 11.24 15.13 -38.67
C GLU A 107 10.21 16.13 -38.13
N LYS A 108 9.04 16.23 -38.78
CA LYS A 108 7.92 17.07 -38.29
C LYS A 108 7.45 16.62 -36.91
N PHE A 109 7.46 15.32 -36.63
CA PHE A 109 7.11 14.79 -35.31
C PHE A 109 8.16 15.16 -34.27
N GLN A 110 9.45 14.93 -34.54
CA GLN A 110 10.55 15.28 -33.62
C GLN A 110 10.60 16.78 -33.31
N SER A 111 10.33 17.64 -34.29
CA SER A 111 10.27 19.10 -34.08
C SER A 111 9.11 19.57 -33.19
N ARG A 112 8.10 18.73 -32.99
CA ARG A 112 6.92 19.01 -32.15
C ARG A 112 6.94 18.32 -30.79
N LEU A 113 7.91 17.42 -30.53
CA LEU A 113 7.99 16.75 -29.23
C LEU A 113 8.60 17.68 -28.17
N PRO A 114 7.96 17.80 -26.98
CA PRO A 114 8.58 18.44 -25.82
C PRO A 114 9.86 17.70 -25.40
N VAL A 115 10.89 18.46 -25.03
CA VAL A 115 12.25 17.99 -24.70
C VAL A 115 12.31 16.93 -23.59
N GLU A 116 11.25 16.74 -22.78
CA GLU A 116 11.22 15.77 -21.68
C GLU A 116 11.23 14.29 -22.10
N VAL A 117 10.91 13.94 -23.36
CA VAL A 117 10.75 12.53 -23.77
C VAL A 117 12.05 11.87 -24.25
N LEU A 118 13.16 12.60 -24.34
CA LEU A 118 14.43 12.11 -24.92
C LEU A 118 15.40 11.47 -23.90
N CYS A 119 15.04 11.39 -22.60
CA CYS A 119 15.91 10.82 -21.57
C CYS A 119 15.34 9.50 -21.04
N PRO A 120 15.78 8.32 -21.53
CA PRO A 120 15.67 7.09 -20.77
C PRO A 120 16.70 7.16 -19.63
N GLU A 121 16.25 7.36 -18.40
CA GLU A 121 17.05 7.11 -17.20
C GLU A 121 17.35 5.60 -17.13
N GLU A 122 18.48 5.19 -17.70
CA GLU A 122 19.15 3.91 -17.40
C GLU A 122 19.63 3.94 -15.94
N GLN A 123 18.73 3.62 -14.99
CA GLN A 123 19.09 3.51 -13.57
C GLN A 123 19.15 2.03 -13.15
N SER A 124 20.30 1.42 -13.42
CA SER A 124 20.74 0.18 -12.79
C SER A 124 21.15 0.46 -11.33
N PRO A 125 20.55 -0.17 -10.30
CA PRO A 125 21.09 -0.12 -8.95
C PRO A 125 22.20 -1.16 -8.80
N GLY A 126 23.36 -0.86 -9.36
CA GLY A 126 24.61 -1.49 -8.95
C GLY A 126 25.14 -0.81 -7.71
N VAL A 127 24.90 -1.38 -6.52
CA VAL A 127 25.53 -0.91 -5.28
C VAL A 127 26.27 -2.06 -4.59
N ALA A 128 27.59 -2.00 -4.77
CA ALA A 128 28.67 -2.32 -3.82
C ALA A 128 28.74 -3.73 -3.19
N ALA A 129 29.66 -4.53 -3.73
CA ALA A 129 30.33 -5.60 -2.99
C ALA A 129 31.26 -5.01 -1.91
N PRO A 130 31.34 -5.57 -0.69
CA PRO A 130 32.30 -5.12 0.31
C PRO A 130 33.67 -5.72 0.01
N ALA A 131 34.62 -4.88 -0.42
CA ALA A 131 36.02 -5.27 -0.55
C ALA A 131 36.64 -5.39 0.85
N GLN A 132 37.07 -6.61 1.17
CA GLN A 132 37.94 -6.92 2.29
C GLN A 132 39.27 -6.19 2.12
N HIS A 133 39.74 -5.51 3.17
CA HIS A 133 41.16 -5.16 3.28
C HIS A 133 41.65 -5.51 4.68
N SER A 134 42.53 -6.52 4.72
CA SER A 134 43.24 -6.96 5.91
C SER A 134 44.43 -6.05 6.21
N GLY A 135 44.63 -5.77 7.50
CA GLY A 135 45.94 -5.96 8.14
C GLY A 135 46.95 -4.80 8.16
N ALA A 136 47.57 -4.66 9.36
CA ALA A 136 48.82 -3.98 9.72
C ALA A 136 48.78 -2.44 9.81
N SER A 137 49.45 -1.72 10.72
CA SER A 137 50.36 -2.01 11.85
C SER A 137 50.79 -0.63 12.44
N ALA A 138 51.17 -0.59 13.72
CA ALA A 138 51.93 0.46 14.43
C ALA A 138 51.20 1.82 14.62
N VAL A 139 51.22 2.48 15.78
CA VAL A 139 52.25 2.72 16.82
C VAL A 139 51.55 2.90 18.17
#